data_AF-A0A7C6KCK0-F1
#
_entry.id   AF-A0A7C6KCK0-F1
#
_cell.length_a   1.000
_cell.length_b   1.000
_cell.length_c   1.000
_cell.angle_alpha   90.00
_cell.angle_beta   90.00
_cell.angle_gamma   90.00
#
_symmetry.space_group_name_H-M   'P 1'
#
loop_
_entity.id
_entity.type
_entity.pdbx_description
1 polymer ?
#
loop_
_entity_poly.entity_id
_entity_poly.type
_entity_poly.pdbx_seq_one_letter_code
_entity_poly.pdbx_strand_id
1 'polypeptide(L)'
;MYKFMLSSVIVLFIYSILVIKYGGKRVMTFISSLSFIAILLDLLLNGLITRFSVFSHDPAIGARYFGIGNELMGVFLATTTLCTGMLYKKYYNRIIPILFLGISVILVAHPRFGANVGGTIAILSATIYFILEMVEKRLSFKYGIISILIVLVAIGIMGYVDIRLNPSPTHLGSSLILLRERGSIIIKNIVHRKLSMNLALLRTSIWSKVLLISIFSQVAAVCRRRDSINGLLDGRMGKGILSSIVGCIIGFLFNDSGVMLAAIAMNLLTIFILFQTLDAEGAHGQ
;
A
#
# COMPACT_ATOMS: atom_id res chain seq x y z
N MET A 1 19.78 -19.72 -7.17
CA MET A 1 19.71 -18.74 -8.27
C MET A 1 19.04 -19.30 -9.53
N TYR A 2 19.52 -20.40 -10.12
CA TYR A 2 18.93 -21.00 -11.34
C TYR A 2 17.41 -21.29 -11.23
N LYS A 3 16.98 -21.98 -10.17
CA LYS A 3 15.54 -22.27 -9.94
C LYS A 3 14.67 -21.01 -9.89
N PHE A 4 15.19 -19.92 -9.33
CA PHE A 4 14.50 -18.64 -9.23
C PHE A 4 14.41 -17.93 -10.59
N MET A 5 15.48 -17.96 -11.39
CA MET A 5 15.45 -17.42 -12.74
C MET A 5 14.47 -18.20 -13.62
N LEU A 6 14.50 -19.54 -13.54
CA LEU A 6 13.58 -20.41 -14.27
C LEU A 6 12.12 -20.14 -13.89
N SER A 7 11.81 -20.08 -12.59
CA SER A 7 10.46 -19.78 -12.13
C SER A 7 10.00 -18.38 -12.58
N SER A 8 10.89 -17.39 -12.56
CA SER A 8 10.58 -16.03 -13.03
C SER A 8 10.26 -16.00 -14.51
N VAL A 9 11.03 -16.71 -15.35
CA VAL A 9 10.77 -16.81 -16.80
C VAL A 9 9.44 -17.50 -17.07
N ILE A 10 9.13 -18.58 -16.35
CA ILE A 10 7.85 -19.29 -16.48
C ILE A 10 6.69 -18.37 -16.11
N VAL A 11 6.79 -17.62 -15.01
CA VAL A 11 5.75 -16.68 -14.58
C VAL A 11 5.55 -15.57 -15.61
N LEU A 12 6.63 -15.00 -16.18
CA LEU A 12 6.55 -13.99 -17.23
C LEU A 12 5.92 -14.54 -18.53
N PHE A 13 6.20 -15.80 -18.86
CA PHE A 13 5.62 -16.46 -20.02
C PHE A 13 4.12 -16.68 -19.84
N ILE A 14 3.70 -17.22 -18.69
CA ILE A 14 2.28 -17.39 -18.33
C ILE A 14 1.56 -16.05 -18.34
N TYR A 15 2.17 -15.02 -17.73
CA TYR A 15 1.64 -13.67 -17.73
C TYR A 15 1.41 -13.14 -19.15
N SER A 16 2.40 -13.29 -20.04
CA SER A 16 2.28 -12.86 -21.44
C SER A 16 1.14 -13.57 -22.17
N ILE A 17 1.01 -14.89 -21.98
CA ILE A 17 -0.11 -15.68 -22.56
C ILE A 17 -1.46 -15.14 -22.05
N LEU A 18 -1.57 -14.88 -20.75
CA LEU A 18 -2.81 -14.38 -20.16
C LEU A 18 -3.17 -13.00 -20.72
N VAL A 19 -2.19 -12.10 -20.86
CA VAL A 19 -2.41 -10.76 -21.44
C VAL A 19 -2.90 -10.85 -22.89
N ILE A 20 -2.27 -11.70 -23.71
CA ILE A 20 -2.67 -11.90 -25.10
C ILE A 20 -4.09 -12.49 -25.18
N LYS A 21 -4.42 -13.48 -24.33
CA LYS A 21 -5.69 -14.21 -24.40
C LYS A 21 -6.88 -13.45 -23.82
N TYR A 22 -6.67 -12.72 -22.72
CA TYR A 22 -7.77 -12.12 -21.94
C TYR A 22 -7.78 -10.59 -21.94
N GLY A 23 -6.76 -9.94 -22.51
CA GLY A 23 -6.60 -8.49 -22.52
C GLY A 23 -5.95 -7.96 -21.24
N GLY A 24 -5.09 -6.96 -21.36
CA GLY A 24 -4.28 -6.42 -20.28
C GLY A 24 -5.09 -5.88 -19.09
N LYS A 25 -6.19 -5.17 -19.36
CA LYS A 25 -7.13 -4.65 -18.34
C LYS A 25 -7.69 -5.74 -17.43
N ARG A 26 -8.17 -6.84 -18.01
CA ARG A 26 -8.78 -7.93 -17.24
C ARG A 26 -7.71 -8.67 -16.44
N VAL A 27 -6.55 -8.92 -17.04
CA VAL A 27 -5.42 -9.57 -16.36
C VAL A 27 -4.91 -8.72 -15.21
N MET A 28 -4.76 -7.41 -15.37
CA MET A 28 -4.34 -6.53 -14.26
C MET A 28 -5.35 -6.46 -13.13
N THR A 29 -6.65 -6.44 -13.47
CA THR A 29 -7.72 -6.52 -12.47
C THR A 29 -7.63 -7.83 -11.69
N PHE A 30 -7.48 -8.95 -12.41
CA PHE A 30 -7.36 -10.28 -11.81
C PHE A 30 -6.12 -10.40 -10.92
N ILE A 31 -4.94 -9.98 -11.39
CA ILE A 31 -3.70 -10.03 -10.61
C ILE A 31 -3.81 -9.15 -9.37
N SER A 32 -4.35 -7.93 -9.49
CA SER A 32 -4.51 -7.04 -8.33
C SER A 32 -5.42 -7.67 -7.26
N SER A 33 -6.55 -8.27 -7.69
CA SER A 33 -7.46 -8.97 -6.77
C SER A 33 -6.85 -10.23 -6.19
N LEU A 34 -6.13 -11.02 -6.98
CA LEU A 34 -5.47 -12.25 -6.53
C LEU A 34 -4.37 -11.94 -5.52
N SER A 35 -3.54 -10.93 -5.78
CA SER A 35 -2.50 -10.46 -4.87
C SER A 35 -3.10 -9.96 -3.55
N PHE A 36 -4.20 -9.21 -3.61
CA PHE A 36 -4.93 -8.80 -2.39
C PHE A 36 -5.41 -10.02 -1.60
N ILE A 37 -6.08 -10.98 -2.25
CA ILE A 37 -6.60 -12.19 -1.59
C ILE A 37 -5.46 -13.01 -0.98
N ALA A 38 -4.33 -13.17 -1.69
CA ALA A 38 -3.18 -13.91 -1.19
C ALA A 38 -2.60 -13.27 0.08
N ILE A 39 -2.43 -11.95 0.09
CA ILE A 39 -1.92 -11.23 1.28
C ILE A 39 -2.96 -11.23 2.40
N LEU A 40 -4.24 -11.10 2.09
CA LEU A 40 -5.33 -11.18 3.06
C LEU A 40 -5.34 -12.54 3.78
N LEU A 41 -5.26 -13.64 3.02
CA LEU A 41 -5.21 -14.99 3.57
C LEU A 41 -3.94 -15.18 4.41
N ASP A 42 -2.80 -14.67 3.95
CA ASP A 42 -1.56 -14.75 4.71
C ASP A 42 -1.63 -13.99 6.05
N LEU A 43 -2.22 -12.79 6.06
CA LEU A 43 -2.47 -12.02 7.28
C LEU A 43 -3.34 -12.80 8.28
N LEU A 44 -4.41 -13.43 7.80
CA LEU A 44 -5.30 -14.24 8.63
C LEU A 44 -4.63 -15.52 9.15
N LEU A 45 -3.68 -16.06 8.38
CA LEU A 45 -2.85 -17.22 8.73
C LEU A 45 -1.60 -16.86 9.52
N ASN A 46 -1.43 -15.60 9.96
CA ASN A 46 -0.26 -15.10 10.69
C ASN A 46 1.08 -15.34 9.98
N GLY A 47 1.14 -15.12 8.66
CA GLY A 47 2.39 -15.10 7.92
C GLY A 47 2.92 -16.47 7.49
N LEU A 48 2.08 -17.50 7.44
CA LEU A 48 2.50 -18.86 7.04
C LEU A 48 3.01 -18.93 5.58
N ILE A 49 2.43 -18.14 4.68
CA ILE A 49 2.80 -18.10 3.26
C ILE A 49 3.98 -17.16 3.06
N THR A 50 3.94 -16.01 3.75
CA THR A 50 4.96 -14.97 3.64
C THR A 50 6.36 -15.48 3.97
N ARG A 51 6.51 -16.45 4.89
CA ARG A 51 7.81 -17.08 5.21
C ARG A 51 8.58 -17.64 4.00
N PHE A 52 7.89 -17.97 2.91
CA PHE A 52 8.50 -18.48 1.68
C PHE A 52 8.56 -17.44 0.54
N SER A 53 8.09 -16.22 0.80
CA SER A 53 8.06 -15.13 -0.17
C SER A 53 9.41 -14.40 -0.23
N VAL A 54 9.77 -13.89 -1.40
CA VAL A 54 10.91 -12.98 -1.57
C VAL A 54 10.69 -11.66 -0.80
N PHE A 55 9.43 -11.31 -0.55
CA PHE A 55 9.04 -10.15 0.25
C PHE A 55 8.84 -10.48 1.74
N SER A 56 9.25 -11.69 2.19
CA SER A 56 9.29 -12.03 3.61
C SER A 56 10.30 -11.16 4.35
N HIS A 57 10.09 -10.99 5.65
CA HIS A 57 11.19 -10.64 6.54
C HIS A 57 12.30 -11.67 6.37
N ASP A 58 13.52 -11.19 6.14
CA ASP A 58 14.69 -12.06 5.99
C ASP A 58 14.97 -12.79 7.33
N PRO A 59 14.69 -14.11 7.44
CA PRO A 59 14.98 -14.87 8.65
C PRO A 59 16.48 -14.99 8.89
N ALA A 60 17.32 -14.80 7.85
CA ALA A 60 18.78 -14.90 7.94
C ALA A 60 19.40 -13.71 8.70
N ILE A 61 18.70 -12.56 8.77
CA ILE A 61 19.17 -11.36 9.48
C ILE A 61 18.41 -11.17 10.82
N GLY A 62 17.44 -12.04 11.13
CA GLY A 62 16.66 -11.99 12.39
C GLY A 62 15.75 -10.76 12.50
N ALA A 63 15.40 -10.12 11.37
CA ALA A 63 14.91 -8.75 11.35
C ALA A 63 13.41 -8.55 11.67
N ARG A 64 12.59 -9.61 11.81
CA ARG A 64 11.25 -9.64 12.46
C ARG A 64 10.54 -10.96 12.14
N TYR A 65 9.97 -11.64 13.14
CA TYR A 65 9.16 -12.86 12.96
C TYR A 65 7.64 -12.60 13.01
N PHE A 66 7.22 -11.33 13.04
CA PHE A 66 5.85 -10.96 13.34
C PHE A 66 5.40 -9.69 12.62
N GLY A 67 4.14 -9.67 12.20
CA GLY A 67 3.52 -8.57 11.45
C GLY A 67 3.87 -8.53 9.96
N ILE A 68 3.18 -7.66 9.22
CA ILE A 68 3.38 -7.45 7.78
C ILE A 68 4.60 -6.56 7.53
N GLY A 69 5.54 -7.06 6.70
CA GLY A 69 6.71 -6.31 6.24
C GLY A 69 6.35 -5.11 5.37
N ASN A 70 7.25 -4.15 5.24
CA ASN A 70 6.98 -2.92 4.48
C ASN A 70 6.89 -3.17 2.97
N GLU A 71 7.55 -4.22 2.50
CA GLU A 71 7.50 -4.75 1.14
C GLU A 71 6.08 -5.21 0.80
N LEU A 72 5.57 -6.16 1.58
CA LEU A 72 4.21 -6.68 1.42
C LEU A 72 3.16 -5.62 1.71
N MET A 73 3.42 -4.71 2.65
CA MET A 73 2.53 -3.58 2.91
C MET A 73 2.41 -2.67 1.68
N GLY A 74 3.48 -2.49 0.90
CA GLY A 74 3.44 -1.75 -0.36
C GLY A 74 2.53 -2.43 -1.39
N VAL A 75 2.66 -3.76 -1.55
CA VAL A 75 1.79 -4.55 -2.42
C VAL A 75 0.34 -4.49 -1.93
N PHE A 76 0.12 -4.67 -0.63
CA PHE A 76 -1.21 -4.65 -0.02
C PHE A 76 -1.88 -3.29 -0.18
N LEU A 77 -1.18 -2.19 0.08
CA LEU A 77 -1.70 -0.84 -0.09
C LEU A 77 -2.18 -0.60 -1.53
N ALA A 78 -1.34 -0.91 -2.52
CA ALA A 78 -1.68 -0.72 -3.93
C ALA A 78 -2.85 -1.61 -4.35
N THR A 79 -2.81 -2.89 -4.01
CA THR A 79 -3.85 -3.85 -4.42
C THR A 79 -5.19 -3.59 -3.74
N THR A 80 -5.20 -3.24 -2.44
CA THR A 80 -6.43 -2.88 -1.71
C THR A 80 -7.07 -1.62 -2.28
N THR A 81 -6.30 -0.56 -2.52
CA THR A 81 -6.84 0.70 -3.06
C THR A 81 -7.33 0.56 -4.52
N LEU A 82 -6.62 -0.22 -5.34
CA LEU A 82 -7.07 -0.57 -6.69
C LEU A 82 -8.36 -1.41 -6.67
N CYS A 83 -8.43 -2.45 -5.83
CA CYS A 83 -9.64 -3.25 -5.65
C CYS A 83 -10.81 -2.40 -5.15
N THR A 84 -10.56 -1.44 -4.26
CA THR A 84 -11.58 -0.49 -3.80
C THR A 84 -12.14 0.34 -4.96
N GLY A 85 -11.28 0.88 -5.82
CA GLY A 85 -11.70 1.59 -7.04
C GLY A 85 -12.53 0.71 -7.98
N MET A 86 -12.15 -0.56 -8.15
CA MET A 86 -12.89 -1.54 -8.94
C MET A 86 -14.27 -1.85 -8.34
N LEU A 87 -14.34 -2.09 -7.03
CA LEU A 87 -15.59 -2.34 -6.31
C LEU A 87 -16.53 -1.14 -6.42
N TYR A 88 -15.99 0.08 -6.26
CA TYR A 88 -16.77 1.31 -6.39
C TYR A 88 -17.29 1.52 -7.81
N LYS A 89 -16.46 1.23 -8.82
CA LYS A 89 -16.88 1.25 -10.23
C LYS A 89 -17.96 0.21 -10.53
N LYS A 90 -17.83 -1.02 -10.00
CA LYS A 90 -18.70 -2.16 -10.30
C LYS A 90 -20.08 -2.07 -9.64
N TYR A 91 -20.12 -1.79 -8.34
CA TYR A 91 -21.37 -1.87 -7.56
C TYR A 91 -22.14 -0.54 -7.48
N TYR A 92 -21.55 0.58 -7.92
CA TYR A 92 -22.14 1.91 -7.82
C TYR A 92 -22.55 2.29 -6.38
N ASN A 93 -22.05 1.55 -5.38
CA ASN A 93 -22.38 1.70 -3.96
C ASN A 93 -21.16 2.21 -3.19
N ARG A 94 -21.42 3.11 -2.24
CA ARG A 94 -20.44 3.70 -1.33
C ARG A 94 -20.07 2.77 -0.17
N ILE A 95 -20.99 1.93 0.28
CA ILE A 95 -20.83 1.13 1.51
C ILE A 95 -19.80 0.02 1.33
N ILE A 96 -19.90 -0.74 0.23
CA ILE A 96 -19.01 -1.89 -0.06
C ILE A 96 -17.51 -1.47 -0.05
N PRO A 97 -17.06 -0.45 -0.82
CA PRO A 97 -15.66 -0.05 -0.81
C PRO A 97 -15.20 0.51 0.56
N ILE A 98 -16.08 1.20 1.30
CA ILE A 98 -15.75 1.70 2.64
C ILE A 98 -15.53 0.54 3.62
N LEU A 99 -16.45 -0.44 3.64
CA LEU A 99 -16.30 -1.62 4.50
C LEU A 99 -15.04 -2.41 4.14
N PHE A 100 -14.77 -2.56 2.85
CA PHE A 100 -13.57 -3.24 2.35
C PHE A 100 -12.26 -2.58 2.84
N LEU A 101 -12.17 -1.24 2.73
CA LEU A 101 -11.04 -0.48 3.25
C LEU A 101 -10.97 -0.54 4.78
N GLY A 102 -12.10 -0.41 5.47
CA GLY A 102 -12.17 -0.49 6.93
C GLY A 102 -11.66 -1.82 7.48
N ILE A 103 -12.08 -2.94 6.89
CA ILE A 103 -11.58 -4.28 7.24
C ILE A 103 -10.06 -4.36 6.99
N SER A 104 -9.59 -3.83 5.86
CA SER A 104 -8.17 -3.84 5.52
C SER A 104 -7.32 -3.04 6.52
N VAL A 105 -7.80 -1.87 6.96
CA VAL A 105 -7.17 -1.06 8.02
C VAL A 105 -7.09 -1.85 9.32
N ILE A 106 -8.19 -2.49 9.74
CA ILE A 106 -8.26 -3.27 10.98
C ILE A 106 -7.24 -4.42 10.94
N LEU A 107 -7.15 -5.16 9.83
CA LEU A 107 -6.22 -6.27 9.69
C LEU A 107 -4.75 -5.85 9.79
N VAL A 108 -4.39 -4.73 9.17
CA VAL A 108 -3.01 -4.19 9.23
C VAL A 108 -2.69 -3.65 10.63
N ALA A 109 -3.67 -3.03 11.28
CA ALA A 109 -3.53 -2.44 12.61
C ALA A 109 -3.54 -3.47 13.74
N HIS A 110 -4.24 -4.59 13.58
CA HIS A 110 -4.45 -5.52 14.67
C HIS A 110 -3.13 -6.14 15.12
N PRO A 111 -2.81 -6.15 16.43
CA PRO A 111 -1.53 -6.65 16.93
C PRO A 111 -1.25 -8.09 16.53
N ARG A 112 -2.26 -8.98 16.53
CA ARG A 112 -2.07 -10.39 16.15
C ARG A 112 -1.76 -10.62 14.66
N PHE A 113 -2.21 -9.73 13.79
CA PHE A 113 -2.16 -9.90 12.34
C PHE A 113 -1.03 -9.05 11.75
N GLY A 114 -1.34 -7.84 11.27
CA GLY A 114 -0.36 -7.00 10.59
C GLY A 114 0.64 -6.29 11.50
N ALA A 115 0.24 -5.83 12.69
CA ALA A 115 1.11 -5.10 13.64
C ALA A 115 2.03 -4.02 13.01
N ASN A 116 1.60 -3.35 11.92
CA ASN A 116 2.45 -2.41 11.19
C ASN A 116 1.90 -0.98 11.28
N VAL A 117 2.46 -0.20 12.22
CA VAL A 117 2.04 1.19 12.50
C VAL A 117 2.11 2.08 11.26
N GLY A 118 3.23 2.08 10.56
CA GLY A 118 3.42 2.94 9.40
C GLY A 118 2.55 2.51 8.22
N GLY A 119 2.32 1.20 8.08
CA GLY A 119 1.34 0.62 7.16
C GLY A 119 -0.09 1.04 7.49
N THR A 120 -0.49 0.96 8.76
CA THR A 120 -1.80 1.43 9.24
C THR A 120 -2.01 2.90 8.95
N ILE A 121 -1.02 3.76 9.24
CA ILE A 121 -1.09 5.19 8.94
C ILE A 121 -1.28 5.43 7.42
N ALA A 122 -0.55 4.68 6.59
CA ALA A 122 -0.65 4.78 5.13
C ALA A 122 -2.04 4.37 4.60
N ILE A 123 -2.53 3.18 4.96
CA ILE A 123 -3.81 2.67 4.46
C ILE A 123 -5.01 3.41 5.05
N LEU A 124 -4.93 3.87 6.30
CA LEU A 124 -5.95 4.73 6.91
C LEU A 124 -6.00 6.09 6.22
N SER A 125 -4.86 6.70 5.91
CA SER A 125 -4.82 7.97 5.18
C SER A 125 -5.36 7.83 3.76
N ALA A 126 -5.02 6.74 3.06
CA ALA A 126 -5.62 6.39 1.77
C ALA A 126 -7.15 6.22 1.89
N THR A 127 -7.62 5.60 2.98
CA THR A 127 -9.05 5.40 3.23
C THR A 127 -9.79 6.71 3.48
N ILE A 128 -9.21 7.60 4.29
CA ILE A 128 -9.80 8.93 4.55
C ILE A 128 -9.86 9.75 3.27
N TYR A 129 -8.77 9.74 2.48
CA TYR A 129 -8.75 10.40 1.18
C TYR A 129 -9.81 9.84 0.22
N PHE A 130 -9.93 8.51 0.14
CA PHE A 130 -10.95 7.84 -0.68
C PHE A 130 -12.35 8.31 -0.31
N ILE A 131 -12.67 8.39 0.99
CA ILE A 131 -13.98 8.83 1.47
C ILE A 131 -14.23 10.30 1.12
N LEU A 132 -13.23 11.18 1.27
CA LEU A 132 -13.34 12.59 0.90
C LEU A 132 -13.63 12.76 -0.59
N GLU A 133 -12.85 12.08 -1.45
CA GLU A 133 -13.07 12.07 -2.90
C GLU A 133 -14.43 11.46 -3.28
N MET A 134 -14.84 10.41 -2.60
CA MET A 134 -16.12 9.75 -2.84
C MET A 134 -17.32 10.67 -2.56
N VAL A 135 -17.19 11.53 -1.54
CA VAL A 135 -18.20 12.54 -1.15
C VAL A 135 -17.98 13.88 -1.86
N GLU A 136 -17.04 13.94 -2.81
CA GLU A 136 -16.71 15.14 -3.61
C GLU A 136 -16.32 16.35 -2.75
N LYS A 137 -15.72 16.06 -1.58
CA LYS A 137 -15.20 17.08 -0.67
C LYS A 137 -13.71 17.24 -0.93
N ARG A 138 -13.30 18.47 -1.22
CA ARG A 138 -11.89 18.83 -1.33
C ARG A 138 -11.21 18.76 0.04
N LEU A 139 -9.94 18.38 0.05
CA LEU A 139 -9.06 18.51 1.22
C LEU A 139 -8.91 20.00 1.59
N SER A 140 -9.74 20.45 2.53
CA SER A 140 -9.58 21.75 3.17
C SER A 140 -8.77 21.60 4.46
N PHE A 141 -8.26 22.71 4.99
CA PHE A 141 -7.54 22.74 6.27
C PHE A 141 -8.30 22.01 7.39
N LYS A 142 -9.63 22.20 7.44
CA LYS A 142 -10.53 21.48 8.37
C LYS A 142 -10.43 19.96 8.21
N TYR A 143 -10.58 19.45 6.99
CA TYR A 143 -10.50 18.00 6.73
C TYR A 143 -9.09 17.45 6.94
N GLY A 144 -8.06 18.25 6.71
CA GLY A 144 -6.67 17.91 7.07
C GLY A 144 -6.51 17.67 8.57
N ILE A 145 -6.96 18.61 9.41
CA ILE A 145 -6.92 18.45 10.88
C ILE A 145 -7.72 17.23 11.34
N ILE A 146 -8.93 17.04 10.81
CA ILE A 146 -9.77 15.88 11.14
C ILE A 146 -9.05 14.58 10.77
N SER A 147 -8.40 14.53 9.60
CA SER A 147 -7.65 13.35 9.15
C SER A 147 -6.50 13.03 10.10
N ILE A 148 -5.73 14.04 10.51
CA ILE A 148 -4.64 13.89 11.48
C ILE A 148 -5.19 13.38 12.82
N LEU A 149 -6.29 13.95 13.31
CA LEU A 149 -6.91 13.52 14.57
C LEU A 149 -7.37 12.06 14.50
N ILE A 150 -8.02 11.64 13.41
CA ILE A 150 -8.45 10.26 13.21
C ILE A 150 -7.25 9.30 13.24
N VAL A 151 -6.16 9.66 12.56
CA VAL A 151 -4.92 8.85 12.54
C VAL A 151 -4.32 8.76 13.95
N LEU A 152 -4.24 9.86 14.69
CA LEU A 152 -3.72 9.87 16.06
C LEU A 152 -4.57 9.01 17.00
N VAL A 153 -5.89 9.11 16.92
CA VAL A 153 -6.82 8.29 17.70
C VAL A 153 -6.66 6.81 17.35
N ALA A 154 -6.55 6.47 16.06
CA ALA A 154 -6.34 5.09 15.63
C ALA A 154 -5.02 4.49 16.17
N ILE A 155 -3.93 5.26 16.15
CA ILE A 155 -2.64 4.85 16.73
C ILE A 155 -2.77 4.64 18.25
N GLY A 156 -3.47 5.55 18.94
CA GLY A 156 -3.73 5.44 20.38
C GLY A 156 -4.52 4.18 20.74
N ILE A 157 -5.59 3.88 19.99
CA ILE A 157 -6.39 2.66 20.17
C ILE A 157 -5.54 1.42 19.88
N MET A 158 -4.79 1.41 18.78
CA MET A 158 -3.90 0.30 18.41
C MET A 158 -2.91 -0.01 19.55
N GLY A 159 -2.33 1.03 20.15
CA GLY A 159 -1.40 0.85 21.27
C GLY A 159 -2.02 0.43 22.58
N TYR A 160 -3.20 0.94 22.87
CA TYR A 160 -3.96 0.47 24.02
C TYR A 160 -4.30 -1.02 23.89
N VAL A 161 -4.77 -1.43 22.71
CA VAL A 161 -5.10 -2.83 22.41
C VAL A 161 -3.85 -3.71 22.47
N ASP A 162 -2.72 -3.25 21.94
CA ASP A 162 -1.45 -3.98 21.98
C ASP A 162 -0.96 -4.24 23.42
N ILE A 163 -0.99 -3.23 24.28
CA ILE A 163 -0.59 -3.36 25.69
C ILE A 163 -1.52 -4.31 26.46
N ARG A 164 -2.81 -4.36 26.09
CA ARG A 164 -3.81 -5.19 26.79
C ARG A 164 -3.83 -6.63 26.31
N LEU A 165 -3.62 -6.88 25.02
CA LEU A 165 -3.74 -8.22 24.45
C LEU A 165 -2.44 -9.02 24.52
N ASN A 166 -1.28 -8.37 24.59
CA ASN A 166 0.01 -9.04 24.53
C ASN A 166 0.77 -8.94 25.87
N PRO A 167 1.16 -10.06 26.50
CA PRO A 167 2.03 -10.07 27.68
C PRO A 167 3.39 -9.40 27.43
N SER A 168 3.87 -9.45 26.18
CA SER A 168 5.04 -8.75 25.67
C SER A 168 4.58 -7.80 24.55
N PRO A 169 4.37 -6.50 24.84
CA PRO A 169 3.83 -5.54 23.86
C PRO A 169 4.68 -5.46 22.59
N THR A 170 4.05 -5.22 21.44
CA THR A 170 4.80 -4.99 20.19
C THR A 170 5.66 -3.72 20.28
N HIS A 171 6.42 -3.44 19.23
CA HIS A 171 7.19 -2.19 19.11
C HIS A 171 6.35 -0.95 19.40
N LEU A 172 5.06 -0.93 19.05
CA LEU A 172 4.19 0.21 19.31
C LEU A 172 3.84 0.33 20.80
N GLY A 173 3.36 -0.74 21.44
CA GLY A 173 3.05 -0.72 22.88
C GLY A 173 4.29 -0.44 23.73
N SER A 174 5.42 -1.05 23.39
CA SER A 174 6.72 -0.77 24.03
C SER A 174 7.14 0.68 23.88
N SER A 175 6.96 1.28 22.70
CA SER A 175 7.27 2.70 22.46
C SER A 175 6.36 3.62 23.27
N LEU A 176 5.08 3.28 23.45
CA LEU A 176 4.14 4.06 24.26
C LEU A 176 4.45 4.00 25.75
N ILE A 177 4.83 2.82 26.25
CA ILE A 177 5.29 2.65 27.64
C ILE A 177 6.54 3.49 27.89
N LEU A 178 7.53 3.37 27.01
CA LEU A 178 8.77 4.14 27.14
C LEU A 178 8.54 5.65 27.01
N LEU A 179 7.60 6.09 26.16
CA LEU A 179 7.21 7.50 26.01
C LEU A 179 6.63 8.07 27.31
N ARG A 180 5.89 7.25 28.06
CA ARG A 180 5.40 7.61 29.40
C ARG A 180 6.55 7.76 30.41
N GLU A 181 7.60 6.95 30.28
CA GLU A 181 8.72 6.92 31.24
C GLU A 181 9.83 7.96 30.94
N ARG A 182 10.18 8.17 29.67
CA ARG A 182 11.35 8.99 29.26
C ARG A 182 10.98 10.25 28.47
N GLY A 183 9.69 10.52 28.29
CA GLY A 183 9.19 11.75 27.68
C GLY A 183 9.57 11.95 26.21
N SER A 184 9.70 13.22 25.80
CA SER A 184 9.80 13.65 24.39
C SER A 184 11.09 13.22 23.67
N ILE A 185 12.11 12.78 24.39
CA ILE A 185 13.40 12.31 23.84
C ILE A 185 13.21 11.10 22.93
N ILE A 186 12.28 10.20 23.27
CA ILE A 186 12.03 8.99 22.48
C ILE A 186 11.39 9.33 21.14
N ILE A 187 10.47 10.29 21.11
CA ILE A 187 9.85 10.74 19.87
C ILE A 187 10.92 11.28 18.92
N LYS A 188 11.83 12.12 19.42
CA LYS A 188 12.95 12.65 18.62
C LYS A 188 13.83 11.53 18.07
N ASN A 189 14.14 10.52 18.88
CA ASN A 189 14.96 9.37 18.44
C ASN A 189 14.24 8.52 17.38
N ILE A 190 12.94 8.28 17.54
CA ILE A 190 12.14 7.55 16.55
C ILE A 190 12.13 8.31 15.22
N VAL A 191 11.88 9.63 15.25
CA VAL A 191 11.87 10.47 14.06
C VAL A 191 13.23 10.49 13.39
N HIS A 192 14.30 10.70 14.16
CA HIS A 192 15.67 10.71 13.65
C HIS A 192 16.01 9.37 12.97
N ARG A 193 15.73 8.24 13.63
CA ARG A 193 15.98 6.89 13.08
C ARG A 193 15.22 6.66 11.77
N LYS A 194 13.94 7.05 11.71
CA LYS A 194 13.11 6.92 10.50
C LYS A 194 13.65 7.76 9.36
N LEU A 195 14.03 9.01 9.64
CA LEU A 195 14.56 9.93 8.64
C LEU A 195 15.93 9.45 8.13
N SER A 196 16.83 9.05 9.03
CA SER A 196 18.16 8.57 8.65
C SER A 196 18.08 7.30 7.79
N MET A 197 17.15 6.39 8.11
CA MET A 197 16.96 5.16 7.36
C MET A 197 16.41 5.43 5.95
N ASN A 198 15.37 6.27 5.83
CA ASN A 198 14.86 6.65 4.51
C ASN A 198 15.89 7.42 3.69
N LEU A 199 16.67 8.32 4.30
CA LEU A 199 17.71 9.07 3.60
C LEU A 199 18.85 8.16 3.10
N ALA A 200 19.26 7.18 3.91
CA ALA A 200 20.22 6.17 3.49
C ALA A 200 19.69 5.35 2.31
N LEU A 201 18.45 4.84 2.40
CA LEU A 201 17.82 4.08 1.33
C LEU A 201 17.66 4.91 0.05
N LEU A 202 17.27 6.18 0.14
CA LEU A 202 17.18 7.09 -1.00
C LEU A 202 18.49 7.17 -1.78
N ARG A 203 19.64 7.12 -1.09
CA ARG A 203 20.97 7.23 -1.71
C ARG A 203 21.48 5.91 -2.29
N THR A 204 21.25 4.80 -1.61
CA THR A 204 21.97 3.54 -1.93
C THR A 204 21.08 2.44 -2.50
N SER A 205 19.75 2.53 -2.32
CA SER A 205 18.85 1.43 -2.64
C SER A 205 18.43 1.40 -4.11
N ILE A 206 18.29 0.19 -4.65
CA ILE A 206 17.66 -0.07 -5.95
C ILE A 206 16.21 0.44 -5.95
N TRP A 207 15.52 0.38 -4.80
CA TRP A 207 14.14 0.82 -4.66
C TRP A 207 13.94 2.31 -4.96
N SER A 208 14.95 3.14 -4.68
CA SER A 208 14.92 4.57 -5.01
C SER A 208 14.87 4.79 -6.52
N LYS A 209 15.64 4.00 -7.28
CA LYS A 209 15.60 4.02 -8.75
C LYS A 209 14.25 3.55 -9.26
N VAL A 210 13.70 2.48 -8.70
CA VAL A 210 12.36 1.97 -9.05
C VAL A 210 11.28 3.01 -8.78
N LEU A 211 11.32 3.69 -7.63
CA LEU A 211 10.38 4.76 -7.29
C LEU A 211 10.45 5.91 -8.29
N LEU A 212 11.65 6.41 -8.58
CA LEU A 212 11.86 7.50 -9.53
C LEU A 212 11.38 7.13 -10.93
N ILE A 213 11.75 5.95 -11.44
CA ILE A 213 11.30 5.47 -12.75
C ILE A 213 9.78 5.36 -12.79
N SER A 214 9.15 4.87 -11.72
CA SER A 214 7.69 4.75 -11.64
C SER A 214 7.00 6.12 -11.69
N ILE A 215 7.53 7.12 -10.98
CA ILE A 215 7.04 8.51 -11.01
C ILE A 215 7.24 9.11 -12.41
N PHE A 216 8.44 9.00 -12.99
CA PHE A 216 8.71 9.52 -14.34
C PHE A 216 7.80 8.89 -15.39
N SER A 217 7.54 7.59 -15.27
CA SER A 217 6.65 6.86 -16.19
C SER A 217 5.20 7.34 -16.06
N GLN A 218 4.72 7.59 -14.84
CA GLN A 218 3.39 8.16 -14.61
C GLN A 218 3.28 9.59 -15.17
N VAL A 219 4.29 10.45 -14.92
CA VAL A 219 4.33 11.82 -15.47
C VAL A 219 4.37 11.79 -16.99
N ALA A 220 5.22 10.94 -17.58
CA ALA A 220 5.30 10.77 -19.03
C ALA A 220 3.96 10.29 -19.61
N ALA A 221 3.28 9.35 -18.94
CA ALA A 221 1.97 8.88 -19.34
C ALA A 221 0.92 10.02 -19.29
N VAL A 222 0.93 10.84 -18.24
CA VAL A 222 0.05 12.03 -18.11
C VAL A 222 0.31 13.05 -19.20
N CYS A 223 1.57 13.37 -19.49
CA CYS A 223 1.92 14.32 -20.54
C CYS A 223 1.53 13.82 -21.93
N ARG A 224 1.62 12.51 -22.18
CA ARG A 224 1.41 11.92 -23.51
C ARG A 224 -0.04 11.50 -23.77
N ARG A 225 -0.79 11.13 -22.73
CA ARG A 225 -2.18 10.62 -22.80
C ARG A 225 -3.09 11.34 -21.81
N ARG A 226 -3.00 12.67 -21.79
CA ARG A 226 -3.70 13.53 -20.81
C ARG A 226 -5.19 13.23 -20.71
N ASP A 227 -5.90 13.19 -21.83
CA ASP A 227 -7.36 13.04 -21.83
C ASP A 227 -7.80 11.65 -21.35
N SER A 228 -7.11 10.59 -21.78
CA SER A 228 -7.38 9.22 -21.33
C SER A 228 -7.13 9.06 -19.83
N ILE A 229 -6.03 9.64 -19.32
CA ILE A 229 -5.71 9.57 -17.90
C ILE A 229 -6.66 10.41 -17.07
N ASN A 230 -7.00 11.63 -17.50
CA ASN A 230 -8.00 12.45 -16.82
C ASN A 230 -9.34 11.73 -16.77
N GLY A 231 -9.80 11.14 -17.88
CA GLY A 231 -11.03 10.34 -17.90
C GLY A 231 -11.00 9.13 -16.94
N LEU A 232 -9.84 8.50 -16.76
CA LEU A 232 -9.66 7.43 -15.77
C LEU A 232 -9.69 7.97 -14.34
N LEU A 233 -9.01 9.08 -14.07
CA LEU A 233 -8.85 9.70 -12.75
C LEU A 233 -10.13 10.38 -12.24
N ASP A 234 -10.92 10.97 -13.14
CA ASP A 234 -12.22 11.58 -12.82
C ASP A 234 -13.29 10.50 -12.56
N GLY A 235 -13.08 9.30 -13.10
CA GLY A 235 -13.95 8.15 -12.87
C GLY A 235 -13.82 7.55 -11.46
N ARG A 236 -14.74 6.64 -11.13
CA ARG A 236 -14.73 5.91 -9.84
C ARG A 236 -13.46 5.09 -9.58
N MET A 237 -12.85 4.57 -10.64
CA MET A 237 -11.55 3.86 -10.55
C MET A 237 -10.45 4.82 -10.11
N GLY A 238 -10.47 6.04 -10.64
CA GLY A 238 -9.54 7.13 -10.33
C GLY A 238 -9.48 7.46 -8.85
N LYS A 239 -10.62 7.46 -8.15
CA LYS A 239 -10.65 7.66 -6.69
C LYS A 239 -9.79 6.63 -5.95
N GLY A 240 -9.79 5.36 -6.38
CA GLY A 240 -8.93 4.32 -5.83
C GLY A 240 -7.44 4.56 -6.14
N ILE A 241 -7.13 4.97 -7.38
CA ILE A 241 -5.77 5.29 -7.83
C ILE A 241 -5.19 6.47 -7.03
N LEU A 242 -5.92 7.57 -6.91
CA LEU A 242 -5.50 8.76 -6.17
C LEU A 242 -5.31 8.44 -4.68
N SER A 243 -6.19 7.63 -4.10
CA SER A 243 -6.06 7.15 -2.72
C SER A 243 -4.79 6.33 -2.51
N SER A 244 -4.42 5.50 -3.49
CA SER A 244 -3.16 4.76 -3.48
C SER A 244 -1.96 5.69 -3.45
N ILE A 245 -1.96 6.75 -4.28
CA ILE A 245 -0.88 7.75 -4.32
C ILE A 245 -0.71 8.42 -2.96
N VAL A 246 -1.81 8.84 -2.33
CA VAL A 246 -1.79 9.43 -0.98
C VAL A 246 -1.25 8.44 0.04
N GLY A 247 -1.71 7.19 0.00
CA GLY A 247 -1.17 6.12 0.83
C GLY A 247 0.33 5.92 0.64
N CYS A 248 0.83 5.99 -0.60
CA CYS A 248 2.26 5.84 -0.90
C CYS A 248 3.08 6.98 -0.31
N ILE A 249 2.60 8.23 -0.43
CA ILE A 249 3.27 9.41 0.14
C ILE A 249 3.33 9.29 1.67
N ILE A 250 2.21 8.95 2.30
CA ILE A 250 2.15 8.79 3.76
C ILE A 250 2.99 7.58 4.20
N GLY A 251 2.94 6.47 3.47
CA GLY A 251 3.75 5.28 3.74
C GLY A 251 5.24 5.57 3.63
N PHE A 252 5.66 6.37 2.64
CA PHE A 252 7.03 6.86 2.50
C PHE A 252 7.49 7.65 3.73
N LEU A 253 6.66 8.54 4.26
CA LEU A 253 7.01 9.43 5.37
C LEU A 253 7.05 8.71 6.73
N PHE A 254 6.12 7.79 6.98
CA PHE A 254 5.91 7.23 8.32
C PHE A 254 6.51 5.84 8.55
N ASN A 255 7.06 5.17 7.53
CA ASN A 255 7.71 3.86 7.67
C ASN A 255 9.24 3.97 7.78
N ASP A 256 9.84 3.02 8.50
CA ASP A 256 11.30 2.89 8.64
C ASP A 256 11.97 2.67 7.26
N SER A 257 11.36 1.86 6.39
CA SER A 257 11.77 1.63 5.00
C SER A 257 10.70 2.11 4.01
N GLY A 258 10.24 3.35 4.21
CA GLY A 258 9.18 3.98 3.42
C GLY A 258 9.49 4.10 1.93
N VAL A 259 10.75 4.33 1.55
CA VAL A 259 11.21 4.34 0.15
C VAL A 259 10.80 3.07 -0.59
N MET A 260 11.03 1.91 0.03
CA MET A 260 10.76 0.60 -0.56
C MET A 260 9.26 0.32 -0.67
N LEU A 261 8.50 0.58 0.40
CA LEU A 261 7.05 0.47 0.40
C LEU A 261 6.43 1.31 -0.73
N ALA A 262 6.85 2.57 -0.83
CA ALA A 262 6.36 3.48 -1.86
C ALA A 262 6.80 3.06 -3.26
N ALA A 263 8.04 2.58 -3.43
CA ALA A 263 8.54 2.09 -4.73
C ALA A 263 7.69 0.94 -5.26
N ILE A 264 7.40 -0.05 -4.42
CA ILE A 264 6.60 -1.23 -4.78
C ILE A 264 5.16 -0.82 -5.12
N ALA A 265 4.55 -0.01 -4.25
CA ALA A 265 3.18 0.43 -4.44
C ALA A 265 3.00 1.30 -5.70
N MET A 266 3.90 2.27 -5.91
CA MET A 266 3.90 3.12 -7.11
C MET A 266 4.16 2.31 -8.37
N ASN A 267 5.05 1.32 -8.34
CA ASN A 267 5.34 0.50 -9.50
C ASN A 267 4.11 -0.30 -9.96
N LEU A 268 3.43 -0.96 -9.02
CA LEU A 268 2.17 -1.66 -9.31
C LEU A 268 1.09 -0.72 -9.86
N LEU A 269 0.99 0.49 -9.28
CA LEU A 269 0.07 1.51 -9.75
C LEU A 269 0.40 1.97 -11.17
N THR A 270 1.68 2.20 -11.48
CA THR A 270 2.13 2.58 -12.83
C THR A 270 1.74 1.52 -13.84
N ILE A 271 2.02 0.26 -13.56
CA ILE A 271 1.67 -0.85 -14.46
C ILE A 271 0.16 -0.89 -14.69
N PHE A 272 -0.64 -0.75 -13.62
CA PHE A 272 -2.09 -0.72 -13.71
C PHE A 272 -2.62 0.42 -14.60
N ILE A 273 -2.12 1.65 -14.41
CA ILE A 273 -2.52 2.83 -15.20
C ILE A 273 -2.16 2.64 -16.68
N LEU A 274 -0.96 2.12 -16.97
CA LEU A 274 -0.51 1.89 -18.35
C LEU A 274 -1.42 0.88 -19.06
N PHE A 275 -1.75 -0.25 -18.44
CA PHE A 275 -2.67 -1.23 -19.05
C PHE A 275 -4.10 -0.70 -19.21
N GLN A 276 -4.60 0.12 -18.28
CA GLN A 276 -5.92 0.75 -18.44
C GLN A 276 -5.98 1.77 -19.59
N THR A 277 -4.87 2.46 -19.86
CA THR A 277 -4.80 3.51 -20.89
C THR A 277 -4.43 2.97 -22.27
N LEU A 278 -3.64 1.90 -22.35
CA LEU A 278 -3.25 1.26 -23.62
C LEU A 278 -4.42 0.49 -24.25
N ASP A 279 -5.14 -0.33 -23.47
CA ASP A 279 -6.29 -1.09 -23.97
C ASP A 279 -7.53 -0.21 -24.23
N ALA A 280 -7.47 1.12 -24.03
CA ALA A 280 -8.58 2.02 -24.37
C ALA A 280 -8.67 2.28 -25.89
N GLU A 281 -7.57 2.07 -26.63
CA GLU A 281 -7.50 2.28 -28.08
C GLU A 281 -8.11 1.11 -28.88
N GLY A 282 -8.06 -0.12 -28.37
CA GLY A 282 -8.59 -1.30 -29.08
C GLY A 282 -10.11 -1.34 -29.27
N ALA A 283 -10.85 -0.47 -28.57
CA ALA A 283 -12.31 -0.39 -28.64
C ALA A 283 -12.84 0.77 -29.50
N HIS A 284 -11.98 1.69 -29.93
CA HIS A 284 -12.33 2.81 -30.83
C HIS A 284 -11.82 2.60 -32.27
N GLY A 285 -11.19 1.45 -32.54
CA GLY A 285 -10.69 1.05 -33.86
C GLY A 285 -11.47 -0.12 -34.48
N GLN A 286 -12.70 -0.38 -34.03
CA GLN A 286 -13.64 -1.32 -34.67
C GLN A 286 -14.94 -0.60 -34.99
#